data_AF-A0A661SC98-F1
#
_entry.id   AF-A0A661SC98-F1
#
_cell.length_a   1.000
_cell.length_b   1.000
_cell.length_c   1.000
_cell.angle_alpha   90.00
_cell.angle_beta   90.00
_cell.angle_gamma   90.00
#
_symmetry.space_group_name_H-M   'P 1'
#
loop_
_entity.id
_entity.type
_entity.pdbx_description
1 polymer ?
#
loop_
_entity_poly.entity_id
_entity_poly.type
_entity_poly.pdbx_seq_one_letter_code
_entity_poly.pdbx_strand_id
1 'polypeptide(L)'
;MTRLAIAMDLGTSGFRAQAIDLTSYEIISTAITTRHPLPGANVIDHIHFALEIGADVASSIVIRAVNNVIGRLHIPADKIDRLAICGNPIQLSLFQGIEIRDLAYAGKRKLEALGVVPPKREATVLAAKNIPNLNLPGECDVIIPPAVRHEIGADALAMMIQTKMLEKEETSLTTDYGTNAEMALFHDGQVFTGSTAAGPALEGQQITCGMLAVPGAISNLNPEPPHHRVIVLNTEMFAAQGPLVNLKDGTTIEEGDICPVGITGTGTVAIMEQAMAVNLLSIPRINTVDTELRLGEDICFTEEDLVEAGKAIGSVRAGHITLCHEAGITLEDIRTAYMSGASGTYVDPLKAQKLGM
;
A
#
# COMPACT_ATOMS: atom_id res chain seq x y z
N MET A 1 -4.54 29.43 19.22
CA MET A 1 -4.10 28.20 19.90
C MET A 1 -3.82 27.18 18.82
N THR A 2 -2.69 26.48 18.89
CA THR A 2 -2.34 25.44 17.92
C THR A 2 -3.34 24.29 18.05
N ARG A 3 -4.11 24.04 16.98
CA ARG A 3 -5.10 22.96 16.89
C ARG A 3 -4.46 21.81 16.13
N LEU A 4 -4.54 20.60 16.66
CA LEU A 4 -3.93 19.42 16.06
C LEU A 4 -5.00 18.47 15.53
N ALA A 5 -4.67 17.77 14.46
CA ALA A 5 -5.43 16.62 13.98
C ALA A 5 -4.54 15.39 13.89
N ILE A 6 -5.16 14.22 13.93
CA ILE A 6 -4.51 12.95 13.63
C ILE A 6 -5.15 12.39 12.36
N ALA A 7 -4.34 12.10 11.35
CA ALA A 7 -4.72 11.24 10.23
C ALA A 7 -4.19 9.84 10.51
N MET A 8 -5.05 8.83 10.54
CA MET A 8 -4.67 7.46 10.87
C MET A 8 -5.23 6.47 9.87
N ASP A 9 -4.34 5.66 9.31
CA ASP A 9 -4.63 4.54 8.42
C ASP A 9 -4.59 3.23 9.20
N LEU A 10 -5.71 2.49 9.14
CA LEU A 10 -5.89 1.17 9.73
C LEU A 10 -5.65 0.10 8.66
N GLY A 11 -4.39 -0.04 8.24
CA GLY A 11 -3.98 -1.01 7.23
C GLY A 11 -4.03 -2.46 7.73
N THR A 12 -4.01 -3.43 6.80
CA THR A 12 -4.00 -4.86 7.13
C THR A 12 -2.65 -5.34 7.68
N SER A 13 -1.55 -4.66 7.36
CA SER A 13 -0.21 -5.03 7.83
C SER A 13 0.18 -4.30 9.13
N GLY A 14 -0.57 -3.27 9.51
CA GLY A 14 -0.29 -2.42 10.66
C GLY A 14 -1.00 -1.07 10.56
N PHE A 15 -0.91 -0.27 11.62
CA PHE A 15 -1.52 1.06 11.69
C PHE A 15 -0.45 2.13 11.54
N ARG A 16 -0.78 3.19 10.81
CA ARG A 16 0.06 4.37 10.64
C ARG A 16 -0.73 5.61 11.02
N ALA A 17 -0.12 6.52 11.76
CA ALA A 17 -0.72 7.80 12.09
C ALA A 17 0.24 8.96 11.90
N GLN A 18 -0.31 10.11 11.55
CA GLN A 18 0.39 11.37 11.46
C GLN A 18 -0.33 12.42 12.28
N ALA A 19 0.43 13.13 13.13
CA ALA A 19 -0.03 14.33 13.81
C ALA A 19 0.18 15.53 12.88
N ILE A 20 -0.86 16.32 12.68
CA ILE A 20 -0.88 17.44 11.71
C ILE A 20 -1.27 18.71 12.44
N ASP A 21 -0.51 19.79 12.23
CA ASP A 21 -0.92 21.14 12.65
C ASP A 21 -2.02 21.65 11.71
N LEU A 22 -3.21 21.97 12.22
CA LEU A 22 -4.32 22.45 11.39
C LEU A 22 -4.14 23.90 10.90
N THR A 23 -3.10 24.60 11.35
CA THR A 23 -2.77 25.97 10.95
C THR A 23 -1.74 25.97 9.82
N SER A 24 -0.66 25.19 9.95
CA SER A 24 0.41 25.12 8.94
C SER A 24 0.25 23.95 7.96
N TYR A 25 -0.57 22.95 8.28
CA TYR A 25 -0.68 21.66 7.58
C TYR A 25 0.59 20.82 7.60
N GLU A 26 1.56 21.15 8.47
CA GLU A 26 2.79 20.38 8.62
C GLU A 26 2.55 19.12 9.44
N ILE A 27 3.24 18.04 9.04
CA ILE A 27 3.29 16.79 9.79
C ILE A 27 4.30 16.97 10.92
N ILE A 28 3.81 16.92 12.16
CA ILE A 28 4.60 17.11 13.39
C ILE A 28 5.29 15.81 13.79
N SER A 29 4.59 14.69 13.63
CA SER A 29 5.03 13.38 14.14
C SER A 29 4.36 12.27 13.35
N THR A 30 5.06 11.14 13.18
CA THR A 30 4.54 9.92 12.55
C THR A 30 4.74 8.74 13.50
N ALA A 31 3.72 7.92 13.68
CA ALA A 31 3.77 6.68 14.46
C ALA A 31 3.28 5.51 13.61
N ILE A 32 3.98 4.37 13.68
CA ILE A 32 3.69 3.17 12.88
C ILE A 32 3.75 1.93 13.80
N THR A 33 2.91 0.93 13.53
CA THR A 33 3.05 -0.43 14.07
C THR A 33 3.75 -1.34 13.07
N THR A 34 4.54 -2.30 13.57
CA THR A 34 5.23 -3.27 12.72
C THR A 34 4.35 -4.44 12.30
N ARG A 35 3.20 -4.60 12.94
CA ARG A 35 2.21 -5.66 12.69
C ARG A 35 0.80 -5.15 12.99
N HIS A 36 -0.18 -5.86 12.44
CA HIS A 36 -1.58 -5.69 12.78
C HIS A 36 -1.87 -6.18 14.23
N PRO A 37 -2.79 -5.55 14.98
CA PRO A 37 -3.08 -5.95 16.36
C PRO A 37 -3.88 -7.25 16.49
N LEU A 38 -4.64 -7.63 15.46
CA LEU A 38 -5.29 -8.94 15.38
C LEU A 38 -4.37 -9.95 14.67
N PRO A 39 -4.33 -11.22 15.09
CA PRO A 39 -3.60 -12.28 14.39
C PRO A 39 -4.12 -12.51 12.98
N GLY A 40 -3.21 -12.76 12.04
CA GLY A 40 -3.53 -13.02 10.64
C GLY A 40 -2.50 -12.42 9.69
N ALA A 41 -2.48 -12.90 8.44
CA ALA A 41 -1.68 -12.33 7.37
C ALA A 41 -2.51 -11.43 6.44
N ASN A 42 -3.83 -11.57 6.45
CA ASN A 42 -4.75 -10.83 5.58
C ASN A 42 -6.06 -10.49 6.30
N VAL A 43 -6.92 -9.72 5.62
CA VAL A 43 -8.16 -9.20 6.19
C VAL A 43 -9.19 -10.31 6.53
N ILE A 44 -9.17 -11.43 5.81
CA ILE A 44 -10.06 -12.58 6.08
C ILE A 44 -9.64 -13.27 7.38
N ASP A 45 -8.34 -13.42 7.62
CA ASP A 45 -7.83 -13.97 8.89
C ASP A 45 -8.27 -13.11 10.07
N HIS A 46 -8.24 -11.78 9.92
CA HIS A 46 -8.71 -10.85 10.96
C HIS A 46 -10.21 -10.99 11.23
N ILE A 47 -11.05 -11.14 10.19
CA ILE A 47 -12.47 -11.40 10.38
C ILE A 47 -12.66 -12.74 11.10
N HIS A 48 -11.99 -13.80 10.66
CA HIS A 48 -12.13 -15.11 11.30
C HIS A 48 -11.75 -15.05 12.78
N PHE A 49 -10.62 -14.43 13.12
CA PHE A 49 -10.23 -14.21 14.51
C PHE A 49 -11.30 -13.43 15.28
N ALA A 50 -11.85 -12.35 14.69
CA ALA A 50 -12.89 -11.56 15.32
C ALA A 50 -14.21 -12.34 15.54
N LEU A 51 -14.56 -13.24 14.62
CA LEU A 51 -15.72 -14.11 14.76
C LEU A 51 -15.52 -15.20 15.83
N GLU A 52 -14.30 -15.70 15.97
CA GLU A 52 -13.95 -16.71 16.97
C GLU A 52 -13.90 -16.14 18.39
N ILE A 53 -13.27 -14.97 18.56
CA ILE A 53 -13.06 -14.36 19.89
C ILE A 53 -14.22 -13.49 20.36
N GLY A 54 -15.06 -13.02 19.42
CA GLY A 54 -16.11 -12.02 19.65
C GLY A 54 -15.73 -10.65 19.08
N ALA A 55 -16.66 -10.04 18.35
CA ALA A 55 -16.44 -8.76 17.67
C ALA A 55 -16.16 -7.59 18.64
N ASP A 56 -16.74 -7.63 19.84
CA ASP A 56 -16.51 -6.69 20.93
C ASP A 56 -15.08 -6.78 21.49
N VAL A 57 -14.57 -8.00 21.66
CA VAL A 57 -13.19 -8.25 22.09
C VAL A 57 -12.21 -7.81 21.00
N ALA A 58 -12.47 -8.18 19.74
CA ALA A 58 -11.65 -7.77 18.60
C ALA A 58 -11.61 -6.23 18.43
N SER A 59 -12.77 -5.57 18.54
CA SER A 59 -12.86 -4.09 18.53
C SER A 59 -12.07 -3.47 19.68
N SER A 60 -12.15 -4.02 20.88
CA SER A 60 -11.37 -3.56 22.03
C SER A 60 -9.85 -3.67 21.82
N ILE A 61 -9.39 -4.74 21.15
CA ILE A 61 -7.97 -4.90 20.77
C ILE A 61 -7.57 -3.81 19.75
N VAL A 62 -8.41 -3.55 18.74
CA VAL A 62 -8.18 -2.50 17.74
C VAL A 62 -8.13 -1.12 18.38
N ILE A 63 -9.10 -0.76 19.24
CA ILE A 63 -9.10 0.53 19.96
C ILE A 63 -7.87 0.68 20.86
N ARG A 64 -7.45 -0.39 21.55
CA ARG A 64 -6.22 -0.35 22.34
C ARG A 64 -4.99 -0.08 21.47
N ALA A 65 -4.92 -0.68 20.29
CA ALA A 65 -3.85 -0.43 19.35
C ALA A 65 -3.87 1.01 18.82
N VAL A 66 -5.04 1.55 18.47
CA VAL A 66 -5.24 2.96 18.10
C VAL A 66 -4.71 3.88 19.20
N ASN A 67 -5.09 3.66 20.46
CA ASN A 67 -4.61 4.44 21.59
C ASN A 67 -3.09 4.37 21.76
N ASN A 68 -2.49 3.20 21.56
CA ASN A 68 -1.03 3.06 21.61
C ASN A 68 -0.34 3.86 20.49
N VAL A 69 -0.90 3.87 19.28
CA VAL A 69 -0.39 4.67 18.16
C VAL A 69 -0.52 6.17 18.47
N ILE A 70 -1.68 6.63 18.97
CA ILE A 70 -1.88 8.02 19.40
C ILE A 70 -0.84 8.42 20.45
N GLY A 71 -0.61 7.58 21.46
CA GLY A 71 0.39 7.85 22.50
C GLY A 71 1.82 7.98 21.96
N ARG A 72 2.17 7.21 20.92
CA ARG A 72 3.49 7.27 20.24
C ARG A 72 3.70 8.52 19.38
N LEU A 73 2.66 9.30 19.09
CA LEU A 73 2.83 10.59 18.42
C LEU A 73 3.46 11.63 19.33
N HIS A 74 3.43 11.44 20.66
CA HIS A 74 3.99 12.35 21.66
C HIS A 74 3.46 13.80 21.55
N ILE A 75 2.19 13.96 21.19
CA ILE A 75 1.52 15.26 21.10
C ILE A 75 0.60 15.52 22.30
N PRO A 76 0.34 16.78 22.68
CA PRO A 76 -0.59 17.11 23.77
C PRO A 76 -2.02 16.72 23.41
N ALA A 77 -2.60 15.79 24.17
CA ALA A 77 -3.93 15.23 23.88
C ALA A 77 -5.04 16.29 23.91
N ASP A 78 -4.91 17.30 24.78
CA ASP A 78 -5.84 18.43 24.93
C ASP A 78 -5.90 19.37 23.72
N LYS A 79 -4.93 19.25 22.80
CA LYS A 79 -4.88 20.02 21.55
C LYS A 79 -5.41 19.24 20.34
N ILE A 80 -5.79 17.98 20.51
CA ILE A 80 -6.30 17.14 19.42
C ILE A 80 -7.78 17.41 19.23
N ASP A 81 -8.10 18.05 18.11
CA ASP A 81 -9.46 18.43 17.77
C ASP A 81 -10.15 17.44 16.84
N ARG A 82 -9.36 16.73 16.02
CA ARG A 82 -9.88 15.79 15.03
C ARG A 82 -9.03 14.53 14.92
N LEU A 83 -9.69 13.41 14.74
CA LEU A 83 -9.11 12.14 14.31
C LEU A 83 -9.81 11.72 13.02
N ALA A 84 -9.10 11.73 11.89
CA ALA A 84 -9.58 11.13 10.65
C ALA A 84 -9.04 9.71 10.54
N ILE A 85 -9.94 8.74 10.38
CA ILE A 85 -9.59 7.32 10.22
C ILE A 85 -9.73 6.92 8.75
N CYS A 86 -8.83 6.07 8.27
CA CYS A 86 -8.85 5.46 6.96
C CYS A 86 -8.65 3.94 7.09
N GLY A 87 -9.06 3.19 6.07
CA GLY A 87 -8.87 1.74 5.99
C GLY A 87 -10.01 1.03 5.27
N ASN A 88 -9.83 -0.27 5.06
CA ASN A 88 -10.83 -1.09 4.39
C ASN A 88 -12.10 -1.28 5.27
N PRO A 89 -13.23 -1.73 4.68
CA PRO A 89 -14.51 -1.81 5.39
C PRO A 89 -14.47 -2.65 6.67
N ILE A 90 -13.63 -3.70 6.70
CA ILE A 90 -13.49 -4.60 7.86
C ILE A 90 -12.80 -3.86 9.00
N GLN A 91 -11.71 -3.15 8.71
CA GLN A 91 -10.95 -2.40 9.70
C GLN A 91 -11.78 -1.27 10.30
N LEU A 92 -12.53 -0.55 9.47
CA LEU A 92 -13.47 0.48 9.92
C LEU A 92 -14.61 -0.11 10.75
N SER A 93 -15.14 -1.27 10.39
CA SER A 93 -16.20 -1.93 11.17
C SER A 93 -15.70 -2.44 12.52
N LEU A 94 -14.48 -2.98 12.60
CA LEU A 94 -13.84 -3.36 13.86
C LEU A 94 -13.57 -2.14 14.74
N PHE A 95 -13.06 -1.05 14.17
CA PHE A 95 -12.87 0.21 14.89
C PHE A 95 -14.19 0.75 15.46
N GLN A 96 -15.27 0.70 14.69
CA GLN A 96 -16.60 1.15 15.14
C GLN A 96 -17.31 0.17 16.07
N GLY A 97 -16.86 -1.08 16.15
CA GLY A 97 -17.53 -2.13 16.93
C GLY A 97 -18.91 -2.52 16.37
N ILE A 98 -19.09 -2.46 15.05
CA ILE A 98 -20.35 -2.80 14.36
C ILE A 98 -20.30 -4.22 13.77
N GLU A 99 -21.44 -4.70 13.26
CA GLU A 99 -21.57 -6.02 12.62
C GLU A 99 -20.57 -6.22 11.46
N ILE A 100 -19.93 -7.38 11.43
CA ILE A 100 -18.90 -7.76 10.44
C ILE A 100 -19.23 -9.05 9.69
N ARG A 101 -20.25 -9.81 10.13
CA ARG A 101 -20.60 -11.11 9.51
C ARG A 101 -21.07 -10.98 8.07
N ASP A 102 -21.60 -9.81 7.68
CA ASP A 102 -21.94 -9.50 6.30
C ASP A 102 -20.71 -9.43 5.40
N LEU A 103 -19.58 -8.94 5.92
CA LEU A 103 -18.29 -8.91 5.23
C LEU A 103 -17.63 -10.31 5.16
N ALA A 104 -17.94 -11.19 6.12
CA ALA A 104 -17.39 -12.54 6.18
C ALA A 104 -18.01 -13.51 5.17
N TYR A 105 -19.26 -13.28 4.74
CA TYR A 105 -20.01 -14.24 3.94
C TYR A 105 -20.62 -13.59 2.69
N ALA A 106 -20.13 -13.99 1.51
CA ALA A 106 -20.64 -13.49 0.22
C ALA A 106 -22.08 -13.96 -0.12
N GLY A 107 -22.58 -15.02 0.52
CA GLY A 107 -23.85 -15.65 0.16
C GLY A 107 -25.06 -15.11 0.93
N LYS A 108 -26.00 -14.45 0.24
CA LYS A 108 -27.26 -13.93 0.82
C LYS A 108 -28.02 -14.95 1.69
N ARG A 109 -28.11 -16.20 1.22
CA ARG A 109 -28.78 -17.30 1.97
C ARG A 109 -28.13 -17.59 3.32
N LYS A 110 -26.79 -17.52 3.41
CA LYS A 110 -26.06 -17.76 4.66
C LYS A 110 -26.25 -16.60 5.63
N LEU A 111 -26.24 -15.36 5.12
CA LEU A 111 -26.53 -14.17 5.92
C LEU A 111 -27.95 -14.20 6.50
N GLU A 112 -28.94 -14.55 5.68
CA GLU A 112 -30.34 -14.72 6.12
C GLU A 112 -30.47 -15.82 7.18
N ALA A 113 -29.85 -16.99 6.97
CA ALA A 113 -29.89 -18.09 7.93
C ALA A 113 -29.24 -17.74 9.29
N LEU A 114 -28.23 -16.86 9.29
CA LEU A 114 -27.56 -16.37 10.49
C LEU A 114 -28.23 -15.13 11.09
N GLY A 115 -29.33 -14.64 10.50
CA GLY A 115 -30.04 -13.44 10.94
C GLY A 115 -29.19 -12.17 10.86
N VAL A 116 -28.22 -12.11 9.94
CA VAL A 116 -27.30 -10.98 9.80
C VAL A 116 -28.01 -9.83 9.08
N VAL A 117 -28.01 -8.66 9.71
CA VAL A 117 -28.46 -7.41 9.09
C VAL A 117 -27.23 -6.56 8.81
N PRO A 118 -26.85 -6.35 7.52
CA PRO A 118 -25.71 -5.51 7.17
C PRO A 118 -25.87 -4.09 7.73
N PRO A 119 -24.88 -3.54 8.45
CA PRO A 119 -24.96 -2.19 8.97
C PRO A 119 -24.80 -1.17 7.82
N LYS A 120 -25.34 0.02 8.03
CA LYS A 120 -25.05 1.16 7.15
C LYS A 120 -23.63 1.64 7.42
N ARG A 121 -22.78 1.63 6.39
CA ARG A 121 -21.39 2.15 6.45
C ARG A 121 -21.30 3.50 5.73
N GLU A 122 -22.19 4.41 6.12
CA GLU A 122 -22.24 5.78 5.62
C GLU A 122 -21.13 6.64 6.28
N ALA A 123 -20.75 7.73 5.62
CA ALA A 123 -19.77 8.66 6.19
C ALA A 123 -20.32 9.25 7.50
N THR A 124 -19.52 9.28 8.55
CA THR A 124 -19.96 9.78 9.86
C THR A 124 -18.89 10.61 10.55
N VAL A 125 -19.35 11.59 11.33
CA VAL A 125 -18.53 12.36 12.27
C VAL A 125 -19.11 12.14 13.66
N LEU A 126 -18.32 11.55 14.53
CA LEU A 126 -18.72 11.19 15.89
C LEU A 126 -17.85 11.94 16.90
N ALA A 127 -18.42 12.41 18.00
CA ALA A 127 -17.60 12.85 19.12
C ALA A 127 -16.85 11.64 19.71
N ALA A 128 -15.56 11.80 20.04
CA ALA A 128 -14.70 10.72 20.51
C ALA A 128 -15.27 9.97 21.73
N LYS A 129 -16.03 10.65 22.61
CA LYS A 129 -16.74 10.03 23.75
C LYS A 129 -17.75 8.95 23.36
N ASN A 130 -18.21 8.93 22.11
CA ASN A 130 -19.14 7.93 21.60
C ASN A 130 -18.43 6.67 21.09
N ILE A 131 -17.09 6.66 21.06
CA ILE A 131 -16.28 5.49 20.72
C ILE A 131 -15.72 4.91 22.04
N PRO A 132 -16.16 3.72 22.47
CA PRO A 132 -15.75 3.15 23.75
C PRO A 132 -14.23 3.05 23.89
N ASN A 133 -13.70 3.54 25.01
CA ASN A 133 -12.27 3.46 25.37
C ASN A 133 -11.30 4.20 24.44
N LEU A 134 -11.76 5.09 23.56
CA LEU A 134 -10.86 5.92 22.75
C LEU A 134 -10.24 7.05 23.59
N ASN A 135 -8.91 7.11 23.64
CA ASN A 135 -8.16 8.03 24.50
C ASN A 135 -7.94 9.39 23.81
N LEU A 136 -9.03 10.13 23.61
CA LEU A 136 -9.03 11.50 23.07
C LEU A 136 -9.94 12.40 23.90
N PRO A 137 -9.82 13.74 23.80
CA PRO A 137 -10.79 14.66 24.37
C PRO A 137 -12.21 14.29 23.91
N GLY A 138 -13.18 14.29 24.83
CA GLY A 138 -14.52 13.76 24.52
C GLY A 138 -15.26 14.46 23.38
N GLU A 139 -14.95 15.74 23.13
CA GLU A 139 -15.50 16.56 22.04
C GLU A 139 -14.64 16.54 20.75
N CYS A 140 -13.56 15.76 20.71
CA CYS A 140 -12.76 15.58 19.50
C CYS A 140 -13.61 14.90 18.42
N ASP A 141 -13.59 15.45 17.21
CA ASP A 141 -14.32 14.90 16.06
C ASP A 141 -13.58 13.68 15.51
N VAL A 142 -14.24 12.52 15.50
CA VAL A 142 -13.77 11.31 14.84
C VAL A 142 -14.48 11.17 13.50
N ILE A 143 -13.72 11.35 12.43
CA ILE A 143 -14.21 11.33 11.05
C ILE A 143 -13.96 9.93 10.48
N ILE A 144 -15.03 9.26 10.10
CA ILE A 144 -15.01 7.91 9.51
C ILE A 144 -15.61 8.01 8.11
N PRO A 145 -14.82 7.86 7.04
CA PRO A 145 -15.33 7.87 5.67
C PRO A 145 -16.25 6.67 5.39
N PRO A 146 -17.06 6.73 4.32
CA PRO A 146 -17.97 5.64 4.00
C PRO A 146 -17.21 4.42 3.46
N ALA A 147 -17.82 3.25 3.60
CA ALA A 147 -17.44 2.07 2.82
C ALA A 147 -18.51 1.84 1.75
N VAL A 148 -18.16 2.06 0.48
CA VAL A 148 -19.13 2.05 -0.63
C VAL A 148 -19.62 0.63 -0.91
N ARG A 149 -18.71 -0.36 -0.82
CA ARG A 149 -18.99 -1.80 -0.94
C ARG A 149 -18.03 -2.59 -0.03
N HIS A 150 -18.12 -3.92 -0.06
CA HIS A 150 -17.25 -4.81 0.72
C HIS A 150 -15.77 -4.66 0.33
N GLU A 151 -15.51 -4.23 -0.91
CA GLU A 151 -14.17 -4.13 -1.53
C GLU A 151 -13.66 -2.69 -1.64
N ILE A 152 -14.53 -1.67 -1.50
CA ILE A 152 -14.15 -0.26 -1.64
C ILE A 152 -14.22 0.39 -0.26
N GLY A 153 -13.06 0.49 0.38
CA GLY A 153 -12.87 1.13 1.67
C GLY A 153 -12.63 2.62 1.61
N ALA A 154 -12.36 3.19 2.79
CA ALA A 154 -11.97 4.59 2.90
C ALA A 154 -10.58 4.86 2.32
N ASP A 155 -9.73 3.84 2.24
CA ASP A 155 -8.42 3.84 1.59
C ASP A 155 -8.53 4.22 0.10
N ALA A 156 -9.38 3.54 -0.66
CA ALA A 156 -9.64 3.85 -2.05
C ALA A 156 -10.23 5.26 -2.24
N LEU A 157 -11.13 5.67 -1.33
CA LEU A 157 -11.68 7.03 -1.34
C LEU A 157 -10.60 8.09 -1.05
N ALA A 158 -9.73 7.83 -0.09
CA ALA A 158 -8.63 8.73 0.28
C ALA A 158 -7.68 8.94 -0.89
N MET A 159 -7.36 7.89 -1.65
CA MET A 159 -6.59 8.02 -2.90
C MET A 159 -7.28 8.96 -3.90
N MET A 160 -8.55 8.72 -4.20
CA MET A 160 -9.29 9.53 -5.19
C MET A 160 -9.42 11.00 -4.76
N ILE A 161 -9.58 11.26 -3.47
CA ILE A 161 -9.61 12.63 -2.91
C ILE A 161 -8.24 13.28 -3.02
N GLN A 162 -7.18 12.56 -2.64
CA GLN A 162 -5.82 13.07 -2.64
C GLN A 162 -5.32 13.42 -4.05
N THR A 163 -5.66 12.60 -5.04
CA THR A 163 -5.28 12.81 -6.45
C THR A 163 -6.13 13.89 -7.13
N LYS A 164 -7.25 14.28 -6.51
CA LYS A 164 -8.28 15.16 -7.08
C LYS A 164 -8.78 14.67 -8.44
N MET A 165 -8.69 13.37 -8.71
CA MET A 165 -9.02 12.84 -10.02
C MET A 165 -10.50 13.06 -10.40
N LEU A 166 -11.38 13.11 -9.40
CA LEU A 166 -12.81 13.38 -9.56
C LEU A 166 -13.14 14.84 -9.94
N GLU A 167 -12.17 15.76 -9.78
CA GLU A 167 -12.34 17.18 -10.12
C GLU A 167 -11.88 17.49 -11.56
N LYS A 168 -11.34 16.49 -12.26
CA LYS A 168 -10.77 16.64 -13.60
C LYS A 168 -11.74 16.14 -14.66
N GLU A 169 -11.56 16.59 -15.90
CA GLU A 169 -12.31 16.06 -17.07
C GLU A 169 -11.58 14.90 -17.77
N GLU A 170 -10.33 14.64 -17.38
CA GLU A 170 -9.50 13.61 -18.02
C GLU A 170 -9.78 12.21 -17.46
N THR A 171 -9.72 11.20 -18.34
CA THR A 171 -9.67 9.80 -17.92
C THR A 171 -8.42 9.56 -17.07
N SER A 172 -8.61 9.06 -15.86
CA SER A 172 -7.50 8.86 -14.94
C SER A 172 -7.68 7.61 -14.10
N LEU A 173 -6.56 7.02 -13.70
CA LEU A 173 -6.49 5.78 -12.96
C LEU A 173 -5.70 6.03 -11.67
N THR A 174 -6.14 5.52 -10.54
CA THR A 174 -5.34 5.44 -9.31
C THR A 174 -5.22 3.98 -8.91
N THR A 175 -4.05 3.57 -8.43
CA THR A 175 -3.79 2.20 -7.96
C THR A 175 -2.94 2.23 -6.71
N ASP A 176 -3.41 1.54 -5.67
CA ASP A 176 -2.63 1.22 -4.49
C ASP A 176 -1.86 -0.06 -4.73
N TYR A 177 -0.53 0.02 -4.75
CA TYR A 177 0.31 -1.15 -4.97
C TYR A 177 0.61 -1.79 -3.62
N GLY A 178 -0.18 -2.81 -3.29
CA GLY A 178 0.04 -3.72 -2.18
C GLY A 178 -0.26 -5.17 -2.59
N THR A 179 -0.24 -6.06 -1.60
CA THR A 179 -0.55 -7.49 -1.79
C THR A 179 -1.91 -7.69 -2.45
N ASN A 180 -2.89 -6.89 -2.06
CA ASN A 180 -4.09 -6.64 -2.87
C ASN A 180 -3.90 -5.25 -3.47
N ALA A 181 -4.04 -5.15 -4.79
CA ALA A 181 -3.93 -3.87 -5.47
C ALA A 181 -5.33 -3.30 -5.68
N GLU A 182 -5.73 -2.34 -4.85
CA GLU A 182 -6.97 -1.59 -5.05
C GLU A 182 -6.79 -0.52 -6.12
N MET A 183 -7.78 -0.36 -7.00
CA MET A 183 -7.69 0.54 -8.13
C MET A 183 -9.03 1.21 -8.43
N ALA A 184 -8.96 2.44 -8.92
CA ALA A 184 -10.12 3.19 -9.38
C ALA A 184 -9.81 3.94 -10.67
N LEU A 185 -10.63 3.72 -11.69
CA LEU A 185 -10.66 4.43 -12.97
C LEU A 185 -11.78 5.46 -12.92
N PHE A 186 -11.46 6.70 -13.24
CA PHE A 186 -12.42 7.78 -13.49
C PHE A 186 -12.50 8.06 -14.98
N HIS A 187 -13.70 7.97 -15.54
CA HIS A 187 -13.97 8.25 -16.96
C HIS A 187 -15.39 8.83 -17.10
N ASP A 188 -15.52 9.95 -17.81
CA ASP A 188 -16.80 10.60 -18.12
C ASP A 188 -17.75 10.77 -16.92
N GLY A 189 -17.19 11.21 -15.77
CA GLY A 189 -17.96 11.44 -14.54
C GLY A 189 -18.36 10.17 -13.78
N GLN A 190 -17.88 9.01 -14.20
CA GLN A 190 -18.11 7.72 -13.55
C GLN A 190 -16.83 7.18 -12.92
N VAL A 191 -16.99 6.44 -11.82
CA VAL A 191 -15.89 5.75 -11.14
C VAL A 191 -16.10 4.25 -11.26
N PHE A 192 -15.12 3.56 -11.82
CA PHE A 192 -15.02 2.11 -11.90
C PHE A 192 -13.94 1.67 -10.94
N THR A 193 -14.25 0.76 -10.03
CA THR A 193 -13.30 0.29 -9.01
C THR A 193 -13.09 -1.20 -9.12
N GLY A 194 -11.89 -1.65 -8.80
CA GLY A 194 -11.56 -3.06 -8.72
C GLY A 194 -10.46 -3.30 -7.70
N SER A 195 -10.24 -4.58 -7.39
CA SER A 195 -9.08 -5.01 -6.65
C SER A 195 -8.57 -6.32 -7.26
N THR A 196 -7.25 -6.50 -7.26
CA THR A 196 -6.60 -7.71 -7.76
C THR A 196 -5.66 -8.26 -6.72
N ALA A 197 -5.61 -9.59 -6.56
CA ALA A 197 -4.57 -10.24 -5.76
C ALA A 197 -3.24 -10.16 -6.53
N ALA A 198 -2.44 -9.13 -6.27
CA ALA A 198 -1.13 -8.95 -6.91
C ALA A 198 -0.08 -9.86 -6.25
N GLY A 199 -0.23 -10.14 -4.96
CA GLY A 199 0.79 -10.82 -4.17
C GLY A 199 1.90 -9.86 -3.72
N PRO A 200 2.75 -10.30 -2.79
CA PRO A 200 3.62 -9.38 -2.05
C PRO A 200 4.97 -9.11 -2.74
N ALA A 201 5.16 -9.61 -3.98
CA ALA A 201 6.38 -9.42 -4.78
C ALA A 201 6.75 -7.94 -4.98
N LEU A 202 5.74 -7.10 -5.25
CA LEU A 202 5.92 -5.66 -5.41
C LEU A 202 6.18 -4.93 -4.08
N GLU A 203 6.03 -5.60 -2.94
CA GLU A 203 6.47 -5.09 -1.62
C GLU A 203 7.87 -5.58 -1.25
N GLY A 204 8.52 -6.35 -2.13
CA GLY A 204 9.84 -6.95 -1.90
C GLY A 204 9.81 -8.26 -1.12
N GLN A 205 8.63 -8.85 -0.86
CA GLN A 205 8.54 -10.19 -0.28
C GLN A 205 8.49 -11.23 -1.40
N GLN A 206 8.83 -12.50 -1.12
CA GLN A 206 8.88 -13.57 -2.14
C GLN A 206 9.86 -13.28 -3.30
N ILE A 207 10.77 -12.33 -3.09
CA ILE A 207 11.96 -12.13 -3.90
C ILE A 207 13.14 -12.68 -3.08
N THR A 208 14.06 -13.40 -3.72
CA THR A 208 15.15 -14.17 -3.10
C THR A 208 15.99 -13.30 -2.17
N CYS A 209 16.48 -12.17 -2.67
CA CYS A 209 17.15 -11.13 -1.88
C CYS A 209 16.19 -10.00 -1.48
N GLY A 210 14.89 -10.28 -1.42
CA GLY A 210 13.82 -9.32 -1.20
C GLY A 210 13.70 -8.80 0.23
N MET A 211 13.40 -7.51 0.38
CA MET A 211 13.10 -6.91 1.68
C MET A 211 12.21 -5.67 1.59
N LEU A 212 11.64 -5.28 2.74
CA LEU A 212 11.00 -3.98 2.89
C LEU A 212 12.02 -2.85 2.78
N ALA A 213 11.54 -1.65 2.47
CA ALA A 213 12.36 -0.45 2.42
C ALA A 213 13.01 -0.16 3.79
N VAL A 214 14.34 -0.32 3.86
CA VAL A 214 15.21 0.00 5.00
C VAL A 214 16.48 0.66 4.50
N PRO A 215 17.30 1.31 5.35
CA PRO A 215 18.61 1.81 4.94
C PRO A 215 19.48 0.70 4.31
N GLY A 216 20.06 1.01 3.16
CA GLY A 216 20.82 0.10 2.30
C GLY A 216 19.97 -0.72 1.32
N ALA A 217 18.64 -0.70 1.42
CA ALA A 217 17.78 -1.45 0.50
C ALA A 217 17.82 -0.82 -0.90
N ILE A 218 17.95 -1.66 -1.94
CA ILE A 218 17.96 -1.26 -3.34
C ILE A 218 16.56 -0.82 -3.73
N SER A 219 16.40 0.46 -4.05
CA SER A 219 15.13 1.07 -4.46
C SER A 219 15.04 1.31 -5.95
N ASN A 220 16.18 1.47 -6.63
CA ASN A 220 16.20 1.74 -8.06
C ASN A 220 17.52 1.25 -8.69
N LEU A 221 17.58 1.27 -10.02
CA LEU A 221 18.74 0.88 -10.81
C LEU A 221 18.85 1.81 -12.02
N ASN A 222 19.95 2.55 -12.15
CA ASN A 222 20.12 3.53 -13.24
C ASN A 222 21.13 3.03 -14.28
N PRO A 223 20.90 3.29 -15.58
CA PRO A 223 21.83 2.87 -16.61
C PRO A 223 23.09 3.76 -16.61
N GLU A 224 24.25 3.14 -16.56
CA GLU A 224 25.56 3.77 -16.76
C GLU A 224 26.38 2.89 -17.73
N PRO A 225 26.04 2.88 -19.04
CA PRO A 225 26.49 1.85 -19.97
C PRO A 225 28.02 1.67 -20.02
N PRO A 226 28.53 0.42 -20.01
CA PRO A 226 27.78 -0.84 -20.10
C PRO A 226 27.26 -1.39 -18.76
N HIS A 227 27.41 -0.63 -17.68
CA HIS A 227 27.11 -1.03 -16.30
C HIS A 227 25.80 -0.40 -15.81
N HIS A 228 25.44 -0.70 -14.56
CA HIS A 228 24.28 -0.13 -13.91
C HIS A 228 24.62 0.36 -12.51
N ARG A 229 24.17 1.56 -12.18
CA ARG A 229 24.30 2.16 -10.86
C ARG A 229 23.16 1.69 -9.98
N VAL A 230 23.49 0.96 -8.93
CA VAL A 230 22.53 0.59 -7.89
C VAL A 230 22.17 1.85 -7.11
N ILE A 231 20.87 2.07 -6.87
CA ILE A 231 20.37 3.15 -6.02
C ILE A 231 19.78 2.53 -4.78
N VAL A 232 20.25 2.99 -3.62
CA VAL A 232 19.86 2.48 -2.31
C VAL A 232 19.21 3.57 -1.46
N LEU A 233 18.55 3.19 -0.37
CA LEU A 233 18.00 4.14 0.60
C LEU A 233 19.04 4.45 1.68
N ASN A 234 19.23 5.72 2.03
CA ASN A 234 20.11 6.12 3.14
C ASN A 234 19.38 6.00 4.50
N THR A 235 20.04 6.39 5.59
CA THR A 235 19.48 6.35 6.95
C THR A 235 18.23 7.23 7.12
N GLU A 236 18.11 8.28 6.31
CA GLU A 236 16.95 9.18 6.26
C GLU A 236 15.89 8.71 5.24
N MET A 237 16.06 7.53 4.65
CA MET A 237 15.22 6.94 3.61
C MET A 237 15.21 7.71 2.28
N PHE A 238 16.20 8.56 2.03
CA PHE A 238 16.39 9.19 0.72
C PHE A 238 17.21 8.31 -0.22
N ALA A 239 16.97 8.44 -1.52
CA ALA A 239 17.76 7.76 -2.54
C ALA A 239 19.22 8.24 -2.52
N ALA A 240 20.15 7.30 -2.54
CA ALA A 240 21.59 7.50 -2.52
C ALA A 240 22.29 6.57 -3.52
N GLN A 241 23.49 6.96 -3.94
CA GLN A 241 24.28 6.17 -4.87
C GLN A 241 24.90 4.95 -4.17
N GLY A 242 24.56 3.77 -4.68
CA GLY A 242 25.24 2.52 -4.38
C GLY A 242 26.33 2.20 -5.41
N PRO A 243 26.81 0.95 -5.44
CA PRO A 243 27.89 0.53 -6.33
C PRO A 243 27.47 0.57 -7.80
N LEU A 244 28.48 0.75 -8.68
CA LEU A 244 28.37 0.52 -10.11
C LEU A 244 28.66 -0.94 -10.39
N VAL A 245 27.71 -1.67 -10.97
CA VAL A 245 27.82 -3.12 -11.12
C VAL A 245 27.60 -3.58 -12.55
N ASN A 246 28.26 -4.68 -12.93
CA ASN A 246 27.92 -5.45 -14.11
C ASN A 246 26.88 -6.50 -13.74
N LEU A 247 25.67 -6.39 -14.30
CA LEU A 247 24.55 -7.29 -13.97
C LEU A 247 24.79 -8.76 -14.33
N LYS A 248 25.74 -9.06 -15.23
CA LYS A 248 26.00 -10.43 -15.71
C LYS A 248 26.82 -11.27 -14.73
N ASP A 249 27.78 -10.66 -14.07
CA ASP A 249 28.78 -11.35 -13.23
C ASP A 249 28.88 -10.76 -11.82
N GLY A 250 28.21 -9.62 -11.56
CA GLY A 250 28.17 -8.96 -10.26
C GLY A 250 29.40 -8.13 -9.94
N THR A 251 30.33 -7.95 -10.88
CA THR A 251 31.58 -7.22 -10.59
C THR A 251 31.28 -5.76 -10.25
N THR A 252 31.75 -5.31 -9.09
CA THR A 252 31.74 -3.90 -8.70
C THR A 252 32.84 -3.15 -9.46
N ILE A 253 32.43 -2.16 -10.25
CA ILE A 253 33.30 -1.28 -11.03
C ILE A 253 33.72 -0.05 -10.20
N GLU A 254 32.79 0.43 -9.37
CA GLU A 254 32.98 1.56 -8.47
C GLU A 254 32.15 1.30 -7.21
N GLU A 255 32.76 1.52 -6.04
CA GLU A 255 32.06 1.41 -4.75
C GLU A 255 31.04 2.53 -4.58
N GLY A 256 29.96 2.22 -3.87
CA GLY A 256 28.99 3.22 -3.43
C GLY A 256 29.29 3.74 -2.02
N ASP A 257 28.68 4.85 -1.65
CA ASP A 257 28.75 5.37 -0.28
C ASP A 257 28.05 4.45 0.75
N ILE A 258 27.13 3.62 0.25
CA ILE A 258 26.27 2.76 1.06
C ILE A 258 26.26 1.36 0.44
N CYS A 259 26.54 0.36 1.28
CA CYS A 259 26.48 -1.05 0.89
C CYS A 259 25.01 -1.49 0.71
N PRO A 260 24.66 -2.08 -0.44
CA PRO A 260 23.35 -2.68 -0.65
C PRO A 260 23.11 -3.86 0.29
N VAL A 261 21.89 -4.02 0.81
CA VAL A 261 21.54 -5.13 1.73
C VAL A 261 20.38 -6.01 1.26
N GLY A 262 19.69 -5.63 0.18
CA GLY A 262 18.59 -6.39 -0.39
C GLY A 262 17.76 -5.57 -1.38
N ILE A 263 16.76 -6.20 -1.98
CA ILE A 263 15.96 -5.66 -3.09
C ILE A 263 14.58 -5.29 -2.57
N THR A 264 14.19 -4.03 -2.70
CA THR A 264 12.79 -3.62 -2.48
C THR A 264 11.94 -3.97 -3.69
N GLY A 265 10.61 -3.99 -3.55
CA GLY A 265 9.75 -4.18 -4.72
C GLY A 265 9.88 -3.07 -5.78
N THR A 266 10.25 -1.83 -5.39
CA THR A 266 10.63 -0.79 -6.36
C THR A 266 11.94 -1.10 -7.08
N GLY A 267 12.89 -1.70 -6.36
CA GLY A 267 14.13 -2.23 -6.92
C GLY A 267 13.85 -3.35 -7.91
N THR A 268 12.93 -4.26 -7.61
CA THR A 268 12.47 -5.32 -8.53
C THR A 268 11.96 -4.74 -9.85
N VAL A 269 11.09 -3.74 -9.81
CA VAL A 269 10.59 -3.03 -11.01
C VAL A 269 11.76 -2.44 -11.81
N ALA A 270 12.69 -1.76 -11.14
CA ALA A 270 13.83 -1.15 -11.81
C ALA A 270 14.79 -2.18 -12.43
N ILE A 271 15.06 -3.29 -11.73
CA ILE A 271 15.91 -4.38 -12.22
C ILE A 271 15.32 -5.00 -13.47
N MET A 272 14.03 -5.34 -13.44
CA MET A 272 13.35 -5.95 -14.57
C MET A 272 13.40 -5.03 -15.81
N GLU A 273 13.05 -3.76 -15.66
CA GLU A 273 13.04 -2.82 -16.79
C GLU A 273 14.44 -2.60 -17.37
N GLN A 274 15.44 -2.38 -16.52
CA GLN A 274 16.81 -2.14 -16.98
C GLN A 274 17.41 -3.39 -17.64
N ALA A 275 17.19 -4.58 -17.07
CA ALA A 275 17.66 -5.83 -17.65
C ALA A 275 16.99 -6.13 -19.00
N MET A 276 15.70 -5.82 -19.15
CA MET A 276 15.01 -5.88 -20.44
C MET A 276 15.61 -4.90 -21.45
N ALA A 277 15.91 -3.67 -21.04
CA ALA A 277 16.48 -2.64 -21.91
C ALA A 277 17.84 -3.04 -22.51
N VAL A 278 18.61 -3.87 -21.81
CA VAL A 278 19.91 -4.40 -22.28
C VAL A 278 19.87 -5.85 -22.77
N ASN A 279 18.68 -6.41 -22.98
CA ASN A 279 18.42 -7.80 -23.43
C ASN A 279 18.97 -8.89 -22.50
N LEU A 280 19.26 -8.57 -21.24
CA LEU A 280 19.61 -9.55 -20.20
C LEU A 280 18.39 -10.27 -19.63
N LEU A 281 17.20 -9.77 -19.91
CA LEU A 281 15.95 -10.36 -19.47
C LEU A 281 14.94 -10.35 -20.60
N SER A 282 14.28 -11.49 -20.81
CA SER A 282 13.13 -11.62 -21.71
C SER A 282 12.16 -12.59 -21.09
N ILE A 283 11.00 -12.10 -20.64
CA ILE A 283 10.03 -12.89 -19.87
C ILE A 283 9.72 -14.22 -20.58
N PRO A 284 9.85 -15.39 -19.91
CA PRO A 284 10.11 -15.59 -18.48
C PRO A 284 11.57 -15.92 -18.11
N ARG A 285 12.55 -15.58 -18.96
CA ARG A 285 13.97 -15.98 -18.82
C ARG A 285 14.92 -14.84 -18.53
N ILE A 286 15.99 -15.16 -17.81
CA ILE A 286 17.18 -14.31 -17.65
C ILE A 286 18.30 -14.85 -18.55
N ASN A 287 18.82 -13.97 -19.42
CA ASN A 287 19.77 -14.30 -20.49
C ASN A 287 21.23 -14.18 -20.02
N THR A 288 21.55 -14.77 -18.87
CA THR A 288 22.91 -14.93 -18.34
C THR A 288 23.29 -16.41 -18.27
N VAL A 289 24.55 -16.72 -17.99
CA VAL A 289 25.05 -18.12 -18.00
C VAL A 289 24.43 -18.93 -16.85
N ASP A 290 24.24 -18.28 -15.71
CA ASP A 290 23.69 -18.84 -14.47
C ASP A 290 22.21 -18.51 -14.28
N THR A 291 21.56 -17.86 -15.25
CA THR A 291 20.14 -17.44 -15.21
C THR A 291 19.81 -16.50 -14.04
N GLU A 292 20.79 -15.75 -13.56
CA GLU A 292 20.66 -14.75 -12.50
C GLU A 292 21.17 -13.38 -12.98
N LEU A 293 20.61 -12.31 -12.40
CA LEU A 293 21.20 -10.97 -12.45
C LEU A 293 21.87 -10.69 -11.10
N ARG A 294 23.06 -10.07 -11.12
CA ARG A 294 23.84 -9.80 -9.91
C ARG A 294 23.96 -8.30 -9.65
N LEU A 295 23.62 -7.87 -8.44
CA LEU A 295 23.63 -6.47 -7.99
C LEU A 295 24.81 -6.17 -7.04
N GLY A 296 25.87 -6.94 -7.19
CA GLY A 296 27.02 -7.03 -6.28
C GLY A 296 27.36 -8.50 -6.03
N GLU A 297 28.26 -8.76 -5.08
CA GLU A 297 28.72 -10.11 -4.77
C GLU A 297 27.62 -10.98 -4.11
N ASP A 298 26.82 -10.39 -3.22
CA ASP A 298 25.89 -11.12 -2.34
C ASP A 298 24.39 -10.94 -2.69
N ILE A 299 24.07 -10.12 -3.70
CA ILE A 299 22.67 -9.82 -4.06
C ILE A 299 22.41 -10.27 -5.49
N CYS A 300 21.46 -11.21 -5.63
CA CYS A 300 21.00 -11.68 -6.92
C CYS A 300 19.50 -11.48 -7.12
N PHE A 301 19.10 -11.52 -8.39
CA PHE A 301 17.71 -11.58 -8.84
C PHE A 301 17.57 -12.75 -9.80
N THR A 302 16.70 -13.70 -9.46
CA THR A 302 16.60 -15.02 -10.11
C THR A 302 15.43 -15.11 -11.08
N GLU A 303 15.34 -16.20 -11.86
CA GLU A 303 14.14 -16.47 -12.67
C GLU A 303 12.89 -16.72 -11.83
N GLU A 304 13.04 -17.24 -10.61
CA GLU A 304 11.91 -17.39 -9.68
C GLU A 304 11.37 -16.01 -9.27
N ASP A 305 12.28 -15.08 -8.95
CA ASP A 305 11.94 -13.69 -8.64
C ASP A 305 11.24 -13.00 -9.83
N LEU A 306 11.74 -13.23 -11.06
CA LEU A 306 11.11 -12.74 -12.29
C LEU A 306 9.67 -13.27 -12.44
N VAL A 307 9.45 -14.55 -12.17
CA VAL A 307 8.13 -15.16 -12.27
C VAL A 307 7.17 -14.58 -11.23
N GLU A 308 7.59 -14.44 -9.96
CA GLU A 308 6.75 -13.87 -8.91
C GLU A 308 6.44 -12.39 -9.15
N ALA A 309 7.44 -11.58 -9.53
CA ALA A 309 7.22 -10.19 -9.90
C ALA A 309 6.31 -10.07 -11.14
N GLY A 310 6.51 -10.93 -12.14
CA GLY A 310 5.69 -10.98 -13.34
C GLY A 310 4.22 -11.33 -13.06
N LYS A 311 3.94 -12.22 -12.11
CA LYS A 311 2.57 -12.52 -11.66
C LYS A 311 1.91 -11.28 -11.04
N ALA A 312 2.64 -10.55 -10.20
CA ALA A 312 2.12 -9.35 -9.56
C ALA A 312 1.82 -8.23 -10.58
N ILE A 313 2.78 -7.94 -11.46
CA ILE A 313 2.60 -6.95 -12.55
C ILE A 313 1.45 -7.37 -13.47
N GLY A 314 1.39 -8.64 -13.86
CA GLY A 314 0.35 -9.18 -14.71
C GLY A 314 -1.06 -9.10 -14.08
N SER A 315 -1.16 -9.35 -12.77
CA SER A 315 -2.41 -9.23 -12.01
C SER A 315 -2.92 -7.79 -11.99
N VAL A 316 -2.05 -6.82 -11.67
CA VAL A 316 -2.41 -5.39 -11.68
C VAL A 316 -2.84 -4.95 -13.08
N ARG A 317 -2.05 -5.30 -14.11
CA ARG A 317 -2.36 -4.98 -15.50
C ARG A 317 -3.69 -5.58 -15.96
N ALA A 318 -3.98 -6.82 -15.58
CA ALA A 318 -5.27 -7.44 -15.88
C ALA A 318 -6.44 -6.70 -15.21
N GLY A 319 -6.25 -6.19 -13.99
CA GLY A 319 -7.20 -5.31 -13.31
C GLY A 319 -7.44 -4.03 -14.10
N HIS A 320 -6.39 -3.32 -14.51
CA HIS A 320 -6.50 -2.09 -15.31
C HIS A 320 -7.24 -2.31 -16.62
N ILE A 321 -6.91 -3.39 -17.35
CA ILE A 321 -7.59 -3.77 -18.61
C ILE A 321 -9.06 -4.06 -18.34
N THR A 322 -9.38 -4.74 -17.26
CA THR A 322 -10.77 -5.07 -16.89
C THR A 322 -11.57 -3.80 -16.61
N LEU A 323 -11.01 -2.84 -15.85
CA LEU A 323 -11.67 -1.55 -15.62
C LEU A 323 -11.91 -0.78 -16.91
N CYS A 324 -10.92 -0.73 -17.80
CA CYS A 324 -11.06 -0.09 -19.10
C CYS A 324 -12.14 -0.75 -19.95
N HIS A 325 -12.18 -2.09 -19.95
CA HIS A 325 -13.21 -2.86 -20.65
C HIS A 325 -14.62 -2.53 -20.15
N GLU A 326 -14.83 -2.49 -18.83
CA GLU A 326 -16.12 -2.11 -18.23
C GLU A 326 -16.51 -0.65 -18.53
N ALA A 327 -15.52 0.24 -18.64
CA ALA A 327 -15.72 1.63 -19.04
C ALA A 327 -15.88 1.83 -20.56
N GLY A 328 -15.63 0.79 -21.38
CA GLY A 328 -15.71 0.87 -22.85
C GLY A 328 -14.55 1.62 -23.51
N ILE A 329 -13.39 1.71 -22.84
CA ILE A 329 -12.18 2.42 -23.29
C ILE A 329 -10.97 1.47 -23.38
N THR A 330 -9.85 1.97 -23.90
CA THR A 330 -8.56 1.26 -23.87
C THR A 330 -7.58 1.91 -22.91
N LEU A 331 -6.45 1.25 -22.64
CA LEU A 331 -5.40 1.82 -21.78
C LEU A 331 -4.81 3.11 -22.37
N GLU A 332 -4.83 3.27 -23.70
CA GLU A 332 -4.35 4.50 -24.36
C GLU A 332 -5.21 5.73 -24.06
N ASP A 333 -6.47 5.54 -23.65
CA ASP A 333 -7.38 6.63 -23.28
C ASP A 333 -7.07 7.19 -21.88
N ILE A 334 -6.30 6.47 -21.06
CA ILE A 334 -5.90 6.93 -19.72
C ILE A 334 -4.86 8.04 -19.88
N ARG A 335 -5.22 9.25 -19.46
CA ARG A 335 -4.33 10.40 -19.53
C ARG A 335 -3.34 10.45 -18.37
N THR A 336 -3.80 10.08 -17.18
CA THR A 336 -3.03 10.17 -15.93
C THR A 336 -3.22 8.92 -15.09
N ALA A 337 -2.11 8.29 -14.68
CA ALA A 337 -2.10 7.19 -13.71
C ALA A 337 -1.39 7.64 -12.42
N TYR A 338 -2.08 7.50 -11.29
CA TYR A 338 -1.55 7.74 -9.96
C TYR A 338 -1.20 6.43 -9.28
N MET A 339 -0.06 6.41 -8.60
CA MET A 339 0.45 5.24 -7.90
C MET A 339 0.57 5.55 -6.41
N SER A 340 0.06 4.67 -5.55
CA SER A 340 0.29 4.69 -4.11
C SER A 340 0.81 3.35 -3.59
N GLY A 341 1.00 3.24 -2.27
CA GLY A 341 1.42 2.01 -1.61
C GLY A 341 2.87 2.05 -1.15
N ALA A 342 3.29 0.99 -0.47
CA ALA A 342 4.66 0.86 0.06
C ALA A 342 5.71 0.96 -1.06
N SER A 343 5.35 0.51 -2.26
CA SER A 343 6.15 0.60 -3.47
C SER A 343 6.04 1.97 -4.14
N GLY A 344 4.91 2.67 -4.02
CA GLY A 344 4.66 3.91 -4.77
C GLY A 344 5.59 5.08 -4.42
N THR A 345 6.19 5.11 -3.22
CA THR A 345 7.02 6.25 -2.77
C THR A 345 8.32 6.41 -3.58
N TYR A 346 8.91 5.31 -4.02
CA TYR A 346 10.22 5.30 -4.71
C TYR A 346 10.16 4.69 -6.11
N VAL A 347 8.98 4.23 -6.56
CA VAL A 347 8.85 3.63 -7.87
C VAL A 347 9.16 4.68 -8.93
N ASP A 348 9.97 4.30 -9.92
CA ASP A 348 10.14 5.09 -11.12
C ASP A 348 8.92 4.83 -12.04
N PRO A 349 8.04 5.83 -12.25
CA PRO A 349 6.80 5.62 -12.98
C PRO A 349 7.06 5.26 -14.45
N LEU A 350 8.16 5.71 -15.05
CA LEU A 350 8.49 5.38 -16.43
C LEU A 350 8.97 3.93 -16.55
N LYS A 351 9.70 3.43 -15.56
CA LYS A 351 10.11 2.02 -15.52
C LYS A 351 8.91 1.10 -15.30
N ALA A 352 8.03 1.47 -14.38
CA ALA A 352 6.78 0.76 -14.14
C ALA A 352 5.91 0.70 -15.41
N GLN A 353 5.71 1.84 -16.08
CA GLN A 353 4.94 1.93 -17.33
C GLN A 353 5.51 1.00 -18.42
N LYS A 354 6.83 0.95 -18.59
CA LYS A 354 7.48 0.07 -19.59
C LYS A 354 7.29 -1.42 -19.31
N LEU A 355 7.13 -1.80 -18.04
CA LEU A 355 6.76 -3.17 -17.65
C LEU A 355 5.24 -3.42 -17.79
N GLY A 356 4.46 -2.39 -18.10
CA GLY A 356 3.02 -2.46 -18.25
C GLY A 356 2.24 -2.39 -16.94
N MET A 357 2.81 -1.73 -15.93
CA MET A 357 2.14 -1.36 -14.68
C MET A 357 1.38 -0.05 -14.78
#